data_AF-A0A520TWC6-F1
#
_entry.id   AF-A0A520TWC6-F1
#
_cell.length_a   1.000
_cell.length_b   1.000
_cell.length_c   1.000
_cell.angle_alpha   90.00
_cell.angle_beta   90.00
_cell.angle_gamma   90.00
#
_symmetry.space_group_name_H-M   'P 1'
#
loop_
_entity.id
_entity.type
_entity.pdbx_description
1 polymer ?
#
loop_
_entity_poly.entity_id
_entity_poly.type
_entity_poly.pdbx_seq_one_letter_code
_entity_poly.pdbx_strand_id
1 'polypeptide(L)'
;MTKLSFVFFIPLVLILIFRVATFSPVPIAEGCEINRSWNLNRIENFSGLTDGLASLESKTLQKTFLNILIPFFLVNSQILVDLNCSDGNDSIIYNNLRNWTGHKQNSVNSFYSETIDLFGDSVDITQEIYEDGGEIVREVNIALVSTGKIKFFYREN
;
A
#
# COMPACT_ATOMS: atom_id res chain seq x y z
N MET A 1 -29.59 -27.72 6.27
CA MET A 1 -29.25 -26.30 6.02
C MET A 1 -29.93 -25.88 4.72
N THR A 2 -30.88 -24.95 4.78
CA THR A 2 -31.60 -24.44 3.61
C THR A 2 -30.67 -23.56 2.77
N LYS A 3 -30.85 -23.55 1.45
CA LYS A 3 -30.07 -22.71 0.50
C LYS A 3 -29.98 -21.23 0.93
N LEU A 4 -30.99 -20.72 1.65
CA LEU A 4 -31.02 -19.37 2.22
C LEU A 4 -29.91 -19.11 3.28
N SER A 5 -29.56 -20.11 4.08
CA SER A 5 -28.54 -19.97 5.13
C SER A 5 -27.15 -19.80 4.51
N PHE A 6 -26.83 -20.55 3.44
CA PHE A 6 -25.56 -20.41 2.72
C PHE A 6 -25.38 -19.01 2.11
N VAL A 7 -26.42 -18.45 1.50
CA VAL A 7 -26.38 -17.10 0.90
C VAL A 7 -26.09 -16.01 1.94
N PHE A 8 -26.52 -16.19 3.20
CA PHE A 8 -26.28 -15.22 4.26
C PHE A 8 -24.87 -15.33 4.87
N PHE A 9 -24.34 -16.55 5.03
CA PHE A 9 -23.04 -16.76 5.65
C PHE A 9 -21.86 -16.54 4.70
N ILE A 10 -22.02 -16.77 3.40
CA ILE A 10 -20.94 -16.59 2.41
C ILE A 10 -20.36 -15.16 2.44
N PRO A 11 -21.14 -14.07 2.39
CA PRO A 11 -20.61 -12.72 2.47
C PRO A 11 -19.85 -12.45 3.77
N LEU A 12 -20.38 -12.92 4.91
CA LEU A 12 -19.73 -12.76 6.21
C LEU A 12 -18.36 -13.45 6.22
N VAL A 13 -18.29 -14.69 5.73
CA VAL A 13 -17.05 -15.45 5.63
C VAL A 13 -16.07 -14.76 4.68
N LEU A 14 -16.52 -14.24 3.55
CA LEU A 14 -15.68 -13.50 2.61
C LEU A 14 -15.12 -12.21 3.23
N ILE A 15 -15.92 -11.46 3.99
CA ILE A 15 -15.48 -10.27 4.72
C ILE A 15 -14.44 -10.62 5.79
N LEU A 16 -14.65 -11.71 6.53
CA LEU A 16 -13.70 -12.17 7.54
C LEU A 16 -12.39 -12.60 6.90
N ILE A 17 -12.44 -13.39 5.83
CA ILE A 17 -11.25 -13.80 5.05
C ILE A 17 -10.51 -12.57 4.55
N PHE A 18 -11.22 -11.59 3.98
CA PHE A 18 -10.64 -10.34 3.53
C PHE A 18 -9.90 -9.64 4.67
N ARG A 19 -10.55 -9.41 5.81
CA ARG A 19 -9.91 -8.75 6.96
C ARG A 19 -8.67 -9.50 7.46
N VAL A 20 -8.73 -10.82 7.58
CA VAL A 20 -7.58 -11.63 8.02
C VAL A 20 -6.44 -11.58 7.00
N ALA A 21 -6.76 -11.53 5.71
CA ALA A 21 -5.77 -11.50 4.64
C ALA A 21 -5.11 -10.14 4.45
N THR A 22 -5.81 -9.03 4.76
CA THR A 22 -5.33 -7.68 4.43
C THR A 22 -4.94 -6.83 5.63
N PHE A 23 -5.43 -7.13 6.84
CA PHE A 23 -5.20 -6.28 7.99
C PHE A 23 -4.09 -6.84 8.89
N SER A 24 -3.21 -5.97 9.36
CA SER A 24 -2.26 -6.24 10.43
C SER A 24 -2.26 -5.07 11.42
N PRO A 25 -2.07 -5.33 12.74
CA PRO A 25 -2.00 -4.26 13.72
C PRO A 25 -0.82 -3.35 13.43
N VAL A 26 -0.99 -2.05 13.69
CA VAL A 26 0.08 -1.06 13.53
C VAL A 26 1.22 -1.39 14.49
N PRO A 27 2.46 -1.57 14.01
CA PRO A 27 3.60 -1.87 14.86
C PRO A 27 4.08 -0.61 15.57
N ILE A 28 3.56 -0.36 16.78
CA ILE A 28 3.96 0.78 17.61
C ILE A 28 5.03 0.31 18.59
N ALA A 29 6.22 0.91 18.54
CA ALA A 29 7.29 0.67 19.50
C ALA A 29 7.01 1.39 20.83
N GLU A 30 7.63 0.94 21.91
CA GLU A 30 7.55 1.63 23.21
C GLU A 30 8.07 3.08 23.08
N GLY A 31 7.32 4.04 23.61
CA GLY A 31 7.66 5.47 23.51
C GLY A 31 7.24 6.17 22.21
N CYS A 32 6.54 5.45 21.32
CA CYS A 32 5.94 6.03 20.11
C CYS A 32 4.40 6.06 20.21
N GLU A 33 3.79 7.08 19.62
CA GLU A 33 2.35 7.25 19.53
C GLU A 33 1.93 7.56 18.09
N ILE A 34 0.70 7.20 17.73
CA ILE A 34 0.13 7.58 16.45
C ILE A 34 -0.24 9.05 16.51
N ASN A 35 0.41 9.87 15.68
CA ASN A 35 0.10 11.28 15.54
C ASN A 35 -1.09 11.48 14.58
N ARG A 36 -1.00 10.89 13.39
CA ARG A 36 -2.04 10.96 12.34
C ARG A 36 -2.14 9.65 11.58
N SER A 37 -3.32 9.43 10.98
CA SER A 37 -3.57 8.28 10.12
C SER A 37 -4.37 8.68 8.89
N TRP A 38 -4.03 8.09 7.76
CA TRP A 38 -4.70 8.32 6.50
C TRP A 38 -5.03 6.99 5.84
N ASN A 39 -6.21 6.88 5.26
CA ASN A 39 -6.56 5.73 4.43
C ASN A 39 -6.18 5.99 2.98
N LEU A 40 -5.75 4.94 2.29
CA LEU A 40 -5.60 4.99 0.85
C LEU A 40 -6.97 5.20 0.21
N ASN A 41 -7.13 6.27 -0.55
CA ASN A 41 -8.38 6.63 -1.20
C ASN A 41 -8.39 6.23 -2.68
N ARG A 42 -7.28 6.46 -3.40
CA ARG A 42 -7.15 6.08 -4.81
C ARG A 42 -5.71 5.77 -5.18
N ILE A 43 -5.57 5.00 -6.27
CA ILE A 43 -4.29 4.72 -6.91
C ILE A 43 -4.38 5.13 -8.37
N GLU A 44 -3.41 5.90 -8.84
CA GLU A 44 -3.26 6.26 -10.25
C GLU A 44 -2.10 5.48 -10.87
N ASN A 45 -2.32 5.03 -12.11
CA ASN A 45 -1.33 4.31 -12.92
C ASN A 45 -0.74 3.05 -12.25
N PHE A 46 -1.55 2.25 -11.54
CA PHE A 46 -1.06 1.01 -10.92
C PHE A 46 -0.45 0.02 -11.94
N SER A 47 -0.91 0.04 -13.18
CA SER A 47 -0.31 -0.74 -14.28
C SER A 47 1.19 -0.48 -14.43
N GLY A 48 1.66 0.72 -14.12
CA GLY A 48 3.09 1.03 -14.18
C GLY A 48 3.93 0.11 -13.27
N LEU A 49 3.35 -0.41 -12.18
CA LEU A 49 4.01 -1.36 -11.30
C LEU A 49 4.18 -2.72 -11.97
N THR A 50 3.13 -3.24 -12.60
CA THR A 50 3.18 -4.55 -13.27
C THR A 50 3.89 -4.50 -14.62
N ASP A 51 3.90 -3.34 -15.28
CA ASP A 51 4.65 -3.09 -16.51
C ASP A 51 6.17 -3.15 -16.29
N GLY A 52 6.66 -2.75 -15.12
CA GLY A 52 8.09 -2.76 -14.83
C GLY A 52 8.62 -4.05 -14.21
N LEU A 53 7.77 -5.08 -14.06
CA LEU A 53 8.19 -6.40 -13.60
C LEU A 53 8.46 -7.32 -14.79
N ALA A 54 9.72 -7.69 -14.98
CA ALA A 54 10.16 -8.55 -16.08
C ALA A 54 9.43 -9.92 -16.05
N SER A 55 9.16 -10.45 -14.86
CA SER A 55 8.41 -11.70 -14.65
C SER A 55 6.97 -11.69 -15.17
N LEU A 56 6.40 -10.50 -15.45
CA LEU A 56 5.03 -10.31 -15.93
C LEU A 56 4.94 -9.88 -17.41
N GLU A 57 6.08 -9.61 -18.07
CA GLU A 57 6.12 -9.05 -19.44
C GLU A 57 5.31 -9.90 -20.44
N SER A 58 5.46 -11.23 -20.39
CA SER A 58 4.75 -12.17 -21.26
C SER A 58 3.41 -12.67 -20.70
N LYS A 59 3.02 -12.26 -19.48
CA LYS A 59 1.88 -12.83 -18.73
C LYS A 59 0.66 -11.91 -18.73
N THR A 60 0.16 -11.55 -19.91
CA THR A 60 -0.93 -10.59 -20.11
C THR A 60 -2.17 -10.84 -19.26
N LEU A 61 -2.59 -12.11 -19.13
CA LEU A 61 -3.75 -12.47 -18.30
C LEU A 61 -3.49 -12.18 -16.82
N GLN A 62 -2.35 -12.63 -16.28
CA GLN A 62 -1.99 -12.40 -14.88
C GLN A 62 -1.88 -10.90 -14.60
N LYS A 63 -1.22 -10.17 -15.48
CA LYS A 63 -1.08 -8.71 -15.42
C LYS A 63 -2.43 -8.01 -15.37
N THR A 64 -3.37 -8.39 -16.23
CA THR A 64 -4.75 -7.87 -16.22
C THR A 64 -5.43 -8.11 -14.88
N PHE A 65 -5.34 -9.33 -14.34
CA PHE A 65 -5.93 -9.66 -13.04
C PHE A 65 -5.30 -8.86 -11.91
N LEU A 66 -3.97 -8.72 -11.87
CA LEU A 66 -3.26 -7.96 -10.85
C LEU A 66 -3.64 -6.48 -10.91
N ASN A 67 -3.71 -5.90 -12.10
CA ASN A 67 -4.05 -4.48 -12.30
C ASN A 67 -5.49 -4.13 -11.90
N ILE A 68 -6.39 -5.12 -11.83
CA ILE A 68 -7.77 -4.93 -11.38
C ILE A 68 -7.89 -5.23 -9.88
N LEU A 69 -7.39 -6.38 -9.45
CA LEU A 69 -7.62 -6.89 -8.10
C LEU A 69 -6.77 -6.16 -7.06
N ILE A 70 -5.48 -5.98 -7.30
CA ILE A 70 -4.57 -5.46 -6.27
C ILE A 70 -4.95 -4.03 -5.86
N PRO A 71 -5.26 -3.09 -6.79
CA PRO A 71 -5.73 -1.77 -6.39
C PRO A 71 -7.00 -1.81 -5.55
N PHE A 72 -7.95 -2.68 -5.88
CA PHE A 72 -9.17 -2.86 -5.11
C PHE A 72 -8.87 -3.30 -3.67
N PHE A 73 -7.98 -4.28 -3.48
CA PHE A 73 -7.58 -4.71 -2.14
C PHE A 73 -6.85 -3.60 -1.38
N LEU A 74 -5.91 -2.90 -2.02
CA LEU A 74 -5.12 -1.86 -1.38
C LEU A 74 -5.97 -0.67 -0.94
N VAL A 75 -6.85 -0.13 -1.79
CA VAL A 75 -7.72 1.01 -1.43
C VAL A 75 -8.64 0.69 -0.24
N ASN A 76 -8.97 -0.58 -0.03
CA ASN A 76 -9.82 -1.01 1.08
C ASN A 76 -9.06 -1.48 2.33
N SER A 77 -7.73 -1.46 2.32
CA SER A 77 -6.94 -2.03 3.44
C SER A 77 -5.67 -1.29 3.80
N GLN A 78 -5.12 -0.50 2.88
CA GLN A 78 -3.89 0.25 3.10
C GLN A 78 -4.20 1.54 3.88
N ILE A 79 -3.42 1.71 4.94
CA ILE A 79 -3.40 2.83 5.86
C ILE A 79 -1.95 3.32 5.90
N LEU A 80 -1.80 4.63 5.95
CA LEU A 80 -0.55 5.31 6.19
C LEU A 80 -0.65 6.00 7.55
N VAL A 81 0.40 5.93 8.34
CA VAL A 81 0.42 6.36 9.73
C VAL A 81 1.69 7.16 9.96
N ASP A 82 1.53 8.30 10.61
CA ASP A 82 2.61 9.12 11.14
C ASP A 82 2.79 8.79 12.63
N LEU A 83 3.97 8.33 12.99
CA LEU A 83 4.37 7.98 14.34
C LEU A 83 5.28 9.06 14.90
N ASN A 84 4.88 9.63 16.03
CA ASN A 84 5.70 10.54 16.82
C ASN A 84 6.36 9.75 17.95
N CYS A 85 7.69 9.78 18.03
CA CYS A 85 8.46 9.04 19.02
C CYS A 85 9.23 10.00 19.93
N SER A 86 9.22 9.73 21.24
CA SER A 86 9.91 10.56 22.24
C SER A 86 11.39 10.78 21.97
N ASP A 87 12.00 9.84 21.24
CA ASP A 87 13.43 9.82 20.94
C ASP A 87 13.78 10.61 19.66
N GLY A 88 12.81 11.35 19.09
CA GLY A 88 12.98 12.15 17.86
C GLY A 88 13.16 11.32 16.60
N ASN A 89 12.84 10.02 16.65
CA ASN A 89 12.85 9.11 15.50
C ASN A 89 11.43 8.97 14.94
N ASP A 90 10.82 10.10 14.59
CA ASP A 90 9.51 10.09 13.94
C ASP A 90 9.57 9.27 12.66
N SER A 91 8.47 8.61 12.31
CA SER A 91 8.45 7.72 11.16
C SER A 91 7.09 7.70 10.49
N ILE A 92 7.14 7.65 9.17
CA ILE A 92 5.97 7.42 8.34
C ILE A 92 5.97 5.96 7.93
N ILE A 93 4.88 5.26 8.24
CA ILE A 93 4.73 3.85 7.93
C ILE A 93 3.44 3.63 7.15
N TYR A 94 3.46 2.66 6.25
CA TYR A 94 2.27 2.23 5.51
C TYR A 94 2.24 0.71 5.44
N ASN A 95 1.04 0.12 5.43
CA ASN A 95 0.89 -1.30 5.21
C ASN A 95 0.61 -1.61 3.73
N ASN A 96 1.34 -2.54 3.16
CA ASN A 96 0.97 -3.21 1.92
C ASN A 96 0.34 -4.55 2.32
N LEU A 97 -1.00 -4.59 2.35
CA LEU A 97 -1.75 -5.71 2.94
C LEU A 97 -1.28 -5.92 4.39
N ARG A 98 -0.60 -7.02 4.70
CA ARG A 98 -0.14 -7.34 6.07
C ARG A 98 1.25 -6.82 6.39
N ASN A 99 2.03 -6.42 5.39
CA ASN A 99 3.42 -6.05 5.57
C ASN A 99 3.53 -4.54 5.78
N TRP A 100 4.06 -4.14 6.94
CA TRP A 100 4.36 -2.75 7.22
C TRP A 100 5.73 -2.40 6.66
N THR A 101 5.78 -1.31 5.91
CA THR A 101 6.99 -0.68 5.43
C THR A 101 7.03 0.72 6.00
N GLY A 102 8.21 1.18 6.39
CA GLY A 102 8.34 2.42 7.13
C GLY A 102 9.68 3.07 6.91
N HIS A 103 9.69 4.40 6.96
CA HIS A 103 10.89 5.19 6.85
C HIS A 103 10.98 6.18 7.99
N LYS A 104 12.21 6.42 8.46
CA LYS A 104 12.46 7.53 9.36
C LYS A 104 12.09 8.83 8.66
N GLN A 105 11.30 9.64 9.34
CA GLN A 105 10.79 10.89 8.85
C GLN A 105 11.67 12.02 9.39
N ASN A 106 12.51 12.59 8.52
CA ASN A 106 13.16 13.87 8.81
C ASN A 106 12.27 15.06 8.37
N SER A 107 11.36 14.86 7.41
CA SER A 107 10.37 15.84 6.91
C SER A 107 9.27 15.16 6.07
N VAL A 108 8.10 15.80 5.93
CA VAL A 108 6.95 15.33 5.10
C VAL A 108 7.27 15.26 3.61
N ASN A 109 8.30 15.98 3.13
CA ASN A 109 8.86 15.79 1.80
C ASN A 109 10.10 14.91 1.93
N SER A 110 9.96 13.63 1.61
CA SER A 110 11.03 12.67 1.76
C SER A 110 11.13 11.74 0.57
N PHE A 111 12.36 11.61 0.07
CA PHE A 111 12.72 10.74 -1.03
C PHE A 111 13.43 9.49 -0.52
N TYR A 112 13.00 8.34 -1.00
CA TYR A 112 13.56 7.05 -0.62
C TYR A 112 13.84 6.22 -1.88
N SER A 113 14.89 5.40 -1.83
CA SER A 113 15.19 4.38 -2.84
C SER A 113 15.28 3.05 -2.14
N GLU A 114 14.55 2.07 -2.65
CA GLU A 114 14.52 0.72 -2.07
C GLU A 114 14.27 -0.34 -3.15
N THR A 115 14.74 -1.55 -2.89
CA THR A 115 14.39 -2.73 -3.68
C THR A 115 13.19 -3.40 -3.03
N ILE A 116 12.10 -3.57 -3.77
CA ILE A 116 10.90 -4.26 -3.28
C ILE A 116 10.70 -5.57 -4.01
N ASP A 117 10.35 -6.61 -3.24
CA ASP A 117 9.92 -7.89 -3.79
C ASP A 117 8.41 -7.83 -4.09
N LEU A 118 8.07 -7.88 -5.37
CA LEU A 118 6.70 -7.87 -5.86
C LEU A 118 6.45 -9.10 -6.71
N PHE A 119 5.48 -9.92 -6.31
CA PHE A 119 5.02 -11.09 -7.05
C PHE A 119 6.14 -12.10 -7.40
N GLY A 120 7.18 -12.18 -6.56
CA GLY A 120 8.32 -13.09 -6.75
C GLY A 120 9.43 -12.53 -7.62
N ASP A 121 9.42 -11.23 -7.89
CA ASP A 121 10.43 -10.49 -8.65
C ASP A 121 10.89 -9.28 -7.84
N SER A 122 12.18 -8.95 -7.89
CA SER A 122 12.73 -7.81 -7.16
C SER A 122 12.88 -6.62 -8.10
N VAL A 123 12.35 -5.47 -7.71
CA VAL A 123 12.43 -4.25 -8.51
C VAL A 123 12.92 -3.08 -7.67
N ASP A 124 13.89 -2.35 -8.22
CA ASP A 124 14.36 -1.11 -7.63
C ASP A 124 13.34 0.00 -7.90
N ILE A 125 12.83 0.57 -6.82
CA ILE A 125 11.93 1.70 -6.85
C ILE A 125 12.55 2.92 -6.20
N THR A 126 12.12 4.08 -6.69
CA THR A 126 12.22 5.33 -5.95
C THR A 126 10.83 5.75 -5.52
N GLN A 127 10.72 6.29 -4.32
CA GLN A 127 9.46 6.81 -3.82
C GLN A 127 9.65 8.18 -3.20
N GLU A 128 8.61 8.99 -3.29
CA GLU A 128 8.52 10.29 -2.67
C GLU A 128 7.18 10.39 -1.95
N ILE A 129 7.20 10.83 -0.69
CA ILE A 129 5.98 11.15 0.05
C ILE A 129 5.94 12.67 0.19
N TYR A 130 4.79 13.28 -0.11
CA TYR A 130 4.57 14.73 -0.03
C TYR A 130 3.08 15.05 0.15
N GLU A 131 2.79 16.29 0.52
CA GLU A 131 1.42 16.82 0.57
C GLU A 131 1.09 17.54 -0.75
N ASP A 132 -0.06 17.22 -1.34
CA ASP A 132 -0.57 17.84 -2.57
C ASP A 132 -2.07 18.12 -2.44
N GLY A 133 -2.44 19.40 -2.48
CA GLY A 133 -3.85 19.82 -2.42
C GLY A 133 -4.60 19.37 -1.16
N GLY A 134 -3.90 19.16 -0.03
CA GLY A 134 -4.47 18.64 1.22
C GLY A 134 -4.61 17.11 1.29
N GLU A 135 -4.10 16.38 0.30
CA GLU A 135 -3.95 14.92 0.33
C GLU A 135 -2.47 14.56 0.55
N ILE A 136 -2.21 13.46 1.26
CA ILE A 136 -0.86 12.87 1.27
C ILE A 136 -0.72 12.02 0.00
N VAL A 137 0.38 12.20 -0.72
CA VAL A 137 0.69 11.47 -1.93
C VAL A 137 1.97 10.70 -1.72
N ARG A 138 1.92 9.38 -1.91
CA ARG A 138 3.10 8.54 -2.10
C ARG A 138 3.24 8.26 -3.59
N GLU A 139 4.25 8.85 -4.19
CA GLU A 139 4.63 8.64 -5.57
C GLU A 139 5.71 7.58 -5.66
N VAL A 140 5.56 6.62 -6.57
CA VAL A 140 6.50 5.52 -6.80
C VAL A 140 6.90 5.50 -8.26
N ASN A 141 8.20 5.32 -8.52
CA ASN A 141 8.78 5.16 -9.83
C ASN A 141 9.67 3.91 -9.86
N ILE A 142 9.66 3.20 -10.99
CA ILE A 142 10.56 2.07 -11.21
C ILE A 142 11.86 2.60 -11.82
N ALA A 143 12.99 2.32 -11.18
CA ALA A 143 14.26 2.97 -11.53
C ALA A 143 14.77 2.61 -12.93
N LEU A 144 14.53 1.36 -13.36
CA LEU A 144 15.10 0.82 -14.60
C LEU A 144 14.18 0.94 -15.83
N VAL A 145 12.88 1.17 -15.62
CA VAL A 145 11.87 1.15 -16.68
C VAL A 145 10.94 2.35 -16.53
N SER A 146 10.77 3.12 -17.61
CA SER A 146 9.83 4.25 -17.61
C SER A 146 8.40 3.73 -17.80
N THR A 147 7.70 3.51 -16.69
CA THR A 147 6.31 3.03 -16.67
C THR A 147 5.30 4.12 -16.24
N GLY A 148 5.78 5.36 -16.15
CA GLY A 148 5.06 6.49 -15.59
C GLY A 148 5.06 6.49 -14.06
N LYS A 149 4.70 7.63 -13.47
CA LYS A 149 4.58 7.79 -12.02
C LYS A 149 3.35 7.03 -11.50
N ILE A 150 3.54 6.17 -10.52
CA ILE A 150 2.45 5.48 -9.81
C ILE A 150 2.15 6.29 -8.57
N LYS A 151 0.89 6.70 -8.36
CA LYS A 151 0.54 7.59 -7.24
C LYS A 151 -0.50 6.97 -6.33
N PHE A 152 -0.22 6.95 -5.05
CA PHE A 152 -1.11 6.51 -3.98
C PHE A 152 -1.56 7.74 -3.22
N PHE A 153 -2.86 8.03 -3.24
CA PHE A 153 -3.42 9.22 -2.60
C PHE A 153 -4.15 8.83 -1.33
N TYR A 154 -3.79 9.49 -0.24
CA TYR A 154 -4.30 9.21 1.08
C TYR A 154 -5.12 10.38 1.60
N ARG A 155 -6.21 10.06 2.31
CA ARG A 155 -7.08 11.02 2.98
C ARG A 155 -7.11 10.75 4.47
N GLU A 156 -7.14 11.85 5.24
CA GLU A 156 -7.19 11.77 6.69
C GLU A 156 -8.49 11.09 7.12
N ASN A 157 -8.39 10.24 8.14
CA ASN A 157 -9.52 9.52 8.73
C ASN A 157 -10.40 10.43 9.59
#